data_AF-A0A3B0SR94-F1
#
_entry.id   AF-A0A3B0SR94-F1
#
_cell.length_a   1.000
_cell.length_b   1.000
_cell.length_c   1.000
_cell.angle_alpha   90.00
_cell.angle_beta   90.00
_cell.angle_gamma   90.00
#
_symmetry.space_group_name_H-M   'P 1'
#
loop_
_entity.id
_entity.type
_entity.pdbx_description
1 polymer ?
#
loop_
_entity_poly.entity_id
_entity_poly.type
_entity_poly.pdbx_seq_one_letter_code
_entity_poly.pdbx_strand_id
1 'polypeptide(L)' 'MSTGKFIALSIAWVLASLTMGVVSAVFVTEILRILGIVETGSPGYSTSLNIVTFGTFAALVAVPFVFRKRFSDRDADDG' A
#
# COMPACT_ATOMS: atom_id res chain seq x y z
N MET A 1 9.38 -3.78 23.18
CA MET A 1 8.04 -3.20 22.92
C MET A 1 6.97 -4.15 23.48
N SER A 2 5.89 -3.68 24.14
CA SER A 2 4.84 -4.62 24.57
C SER A 2 4.07 -5.14 23.36
N THR A 3 3.68 -6.42 23.39
CA THR A 3 2.98 -7.11 22.28
C THR A 3 1.75 -6.33 21.80
N GLY A 4 1.02 -5.68 22.73
CA GLY A 4 -0.14 -4.85 22.39
C GLY A 4 0.19 -3.62 21.55
N LYS A 5 1.33 -2.95 21.81
CA LYS A 5 1.77 -1.80 21.00
C LYS A 5 2.16 -2.20 19.58
N PHE A 6 2.81 -3.35 19.42
CA PHE A 6 3.18 -3.89 18.11
C PHE A 6 1.94 -4.22 17.25
N ILE A 7 0.93 -4.85 17.87
CA ILE A 7 -0.34 -5.16 17.20
C ILE A 7 -1.06 -3.87 16.77
N ALA A 8 -1.17 -2.88 17.66
CA ALA A 8 -1.81 -1.60 17.34
C ALA A 8 -1.13 -0.87 16.17
N LEU A 9 0.21 -0.84 16.17
CA LEU A 9 1.00 -0.28 15.06
C LEU A 9 0.82 -1.04 13.76
N SER A 10 0.73 -2.37 13.82
CA SER A 10 0.50 -3.21 12.63
C SER A 10 -0.88 -2.94 12.03
N ILE A 11 -1.91 -2.81 12.87
CA ILE A 11 -3.27 -2.46 12.43
C ILE A 11 -3.28 -1.06 11.80
N ALA A 12 -2.67 -0.07 12.46
CA ALA A 12 -2.56 1.29 11.93
C ALA A 12 -1.83 1.32 10.58
N TRP A 13 -0.77 0.52 10.42
CA TRP A 13 -0.03 0.39 9.17
C TRP A 13 -0.88 -0.19 8.05
N VAL A 14 -1.65 -1.25 8.33
CA VAL A 14 -2.56 -1.86 7.35
C VAL A 14 -3.62 -0.86 6.90
N LEU A 15 -4.20 -0.11 7.84
CA LEU A 15 -5.19 0.93 7.52
C LEU A 15 -4.58 2.06 6.67
N ALA A 16 -3.39 2.54 7.03
CA ALA A 16 -2.68 3.55 6.25
C ALA A 16 -2.33 3.05 4.83
N SER A 17 -1.93 1.79 4.71
CA SER A 17 -1.64 1.13 3.43
C SER A 17 -2.88 1.07 2.54
N LEU A 18 -4.06 0.85 3.13
CA LEU A 18 -5.33 0.82 2.40
C LEU A 18 -5.67 2.21 1.85
N THR A 19 -5.55 3.27 2.66
CA THR A 19 -5.76 4.65 2.20
C THR A 19 -4.82 5.02 1.05
N MET A 20 -3.53 4.69 1.17
CA MET A 20 -2.54 4.96 0.13
C MET A 20 -2.79 4.13 -1.14
N GLY A 21 -3.27 2.90 -1.00
CA GLY A 21 -3.70 2.06 -2.12
C GLY A 21 -4.80 2.73 -2.95
N VAL A 22 -5.84 3.26 -2.28
CA VAL A 22 -6.94 3.95 -2.96
C VAL A 22 -6.45 5.22 -3.67
N VAL A 23 -5.65 6.06 -3.00
CA VAL A 23 -5.11 7.30 -3.59
C VAL A 23 -4.25 6.99 -4.82
N SER A 24 -3.36 6.01 -4.71
CA SER A 24 -2.51 5.58 -5.82
C SER A 24 -3.35 5.04 -6.98
N ALA A 25 -4.40 4.29 -6.70
CA ALA A 25 -5.25 3.74 -7.74
C ALA A 25 -5.98 4.82 -8.51
N VAL A 26 -6.63 5.76 -7.82
CA VAL A 26 -7.28 6.91 -8.46
C VAL A 26 -6.28 7.68 -9.34
N PHE A 27 -5.10 8.00 -8.80
CA PHE A 27 -4.08 8.76 -9.52
C PHE A 27 -3.58 8.03 -10.78
N VAL A 28 -3.25 6.75 -10.66
CA VAL A 28 -2.79 5.94 -11.81
C VAL A 28 -3.90 5.76 -12.84
N THR A 29 -5.14 5.50 -12.42
CA THR A 29 -6.25 5.38 -13.38
C THR A 29 -6.55 6.69 -14.10
N GLU A 30 -6.43 7.84 -13.43
CA GLU A 30 -6.56 9.13 -14.10
C GLU A 30 -5.41 9.38 -15.09
N ILE A 31 -4.18 8.98 -14.77
CA ILE A 31 -3.08 9.04 -15.75
C ILE A 31 -3.37 8.15 -16.96
N LEU A 32 -3.80 6.91 -16.75
CA LEU A 32 -4.13 5.98 -17.83
C LEU A 32 -5.28 6.51 -18.71
N ARG A 33 -6.23 7.21 -18.10
CA ARG A 33 -7.31 7.91 -18.80
C ARG A 33 -6.78 9.07 -19.65
N ILE A 34 -5.91 9.92 -19.10
CA ILE A 34 -5.29 11.04 -19.84
C ILE A 34 -4.49 10.52 -21.04
N LEU A 35 -3.83 9.37 -20.91
CA LEU A 35 -3.08 8.72 -21.99
C LEU A 35 -3.97 7.99 -23.01
N GLY A 36 -5.30 7.98 -22.83
CA GLY A 36 -6.25 7.31 -23.73
C GLY A 36 -6.20 5.78 -23.67
N ILE A 37 -5.55 5.20 -22.65
CA ILE A 37 -5.42 3.75 -22.48
C ILE A 37 -6.73 3.16 -21.92
N VAL A 38 -7.49 3.97 -21.16
CA VAL A 38 -8.68 3.51 -20.44
C VAL A 38 -9.80 4.56 -20.55
N GLU A 39 -10.98 4.12 -20.98
CA GLU A 39 -12.18 4.96 -21.07
C GLU A 39 -13.04 4.86 -19.81
N THR A 40 -13.53 6.00 -19.32
CA THR A 40 -14.48 6.07 -18.20
C THR A 40 -15.80 5.38 -18.54
N GLY A 41 -16.26 4.48 -17.68
CA GLY A 41 -17.50 3.71 -17.87
C GLY A 41 -17.30 2.34 -18.56
N SER A 42 -16.08 2.04 -19.03
CA SER A 42 -15.71 0.72 -19.53
C SER A 42 -15.31 -0.21 -18.37
N PRO A 43 -15.55 -1.54 -18.49
CA PRO A 43 -15.06 -2.52 -17.52
C PRO A 43 -13.55 -2.41 -17.25
N GLY A 44 -12.76 -1.98 -18.25
CA GLY A 44 -11.31 -1.78 -18.14
C GLY A 44 -10.92 -0.71 -17.11
N TYR A 45 -11.78 0.28 -16.86
CA TYR A 45 -11.56 1.30 -15.84
C TYR A 45 -11.66 0.72 -14.42
N SER A 46 -12.74 -0.03 -14.15
CA SER A 46 -12.94 -0.70 -12.86
C SER A 46 -11.86 -1.76 -12.59
N THR A 47 -11.49 -2.53 -13.62
CA THR A 47 -10.40 -3.51 -13.51
C THR A 47 -9.06 -2.85 -13.19
N SER A 48 -8.72 -1.76 -13.87
CA SER A 48 -7.46 -1.02 -13.63
C SER A 48 -7.42 -0.45 -12.20
N LEU A 49 -8.53 0.13 -11.74
CA LEU A 49 -8.66 0.64 -10.37
C LEU A 49 -8.42 -0.45 -9.32
N ASN A 50 -9.05 -1.61 -9.50
CA ASN A 50 -8.91 -2.74 -8.58
C ASN A 50 -7.50 -3.33 -8.57
N ILE A 51 -6.89 -3.50 -9.75
CA ILE A 51 -5.52 -4.04 -9.86
C ILE A 51 -4.52 -3.10 -9.20
N VAL A 52 -4.60 -1.79 -9.47
CA VAL A 52 -3.67 -0.83 -8.87
C VAL A 52 -3.91 -0.72 -7.36
N THR A 53 -5.16 -0.66 -6.91
CA THR A 53 -5.48 -0.60 -5.48
C THR A 53 -4.91 -1.80 -4.75
N PHE A 54 -5.17 -3.01 -5.27
CA PHE A 54 -4.73 -4.25 -4.65
C PHE A 54 -3.20 -4.40 -4.69
N GLY A 55 -2.58 -4.09 -5.83
CA GLY A 55 -1.13 -4.13 -6.01
C GLY A 55 -0.40 -3.20 -5.05
N THR A 56 -0.83 -1.93 -4.97
CA THR A 56 -0.24 -0.94 -4.05
C THR A 56 -0.47 -1.33 -2.59
N PHE A 57 -1.68 -1.78 -2.24
CA PHE A 57 -1.97 -2.26 -0.88
C PHE A 57 -1.06 -3.43 -0.48
N ALA A 58 -0.97 -4.47 -1.32
CA ALA A 58 -0.14 -5.63 -1.05
C ALA A 58 1.34 -5.25 -0.90
N ALA A 59 1.85 -4.36 -1.77
CA ALA A 59 3.22 -3.87 -1.68
C ALA A 59 3.48 -3.14 -0.36
N LEU A 60 2.61 -2.22 0.05
CA LEU A 60 2.76 -1.44 1.29
C LEU A 60 2.62 -2.29 2.55
N VAL A 61 1.69 -3.25 2.56
CA VAL A 61 1.55 -4.20 3.68
C VAL A 61 2.78 -5.10 3.80
N ALA A 62 3.44 -5.43 2.69
CA ALA A 62 4.66 -6.23 2.71
C ALA A 62 5.89 -5.48 3.23
N VAL A 63 5.92 -4.14 3.20
CA VAL A 63 7.08 -3.31 3.59
C VAL A 63 7.64 -3.68 4.98
N PRO A 64 6.86 -3.73 6.07
CA PRO A 64 7.40 -4.07 7.39
C PRO A 64 8.02 -5.48 7.45
N PHE A 65 7.53 -6.42 6.63
CA PHE A 65 8.04 -7.79 6.59
C PHE A 65 9.33 -7.88 5.77
N VAL A 66 9.37 -7.23 4.61
CA VAL A 66 10.55 -7.19 3.73
C VAL A 66 11.71 -6.45 4.39
N PHE A 67 11.42 -5.34 5.07
CA PHE A 67 12.42 -4.51 5.74
C PHE A 67 12.62 -4.86 7.21
N ARG A 68 12.01 -5.95 7.72
CA ARG A 68 12.09 -6.38 9.12
C ARG A 68 13.54 -6.48 9.61
N LYS A 69 14.45 -7.00 8.81
CA LYS A 69 15.90 -7.06 9.13
C LYS A 69 16.50 -5.67 9.38
N ARG A 70 16.17 -4.68 8.54
CA ARG A 70 16.70 -3.31 8.67
C ARG A 70 16.16 -2.57 9.90
N PHE A 71 14.98 -2.93 10.37
CA PHE A 71 14.44 -2.39 11.63
C PHE A 71 15.02 -3.12 12.85
N SER A 72 15.23 -4.44 12.77
CA SER A 72 15.80 -5.24 13.86
C SER A 72 17.26 -4.88 14.17
N ASP A 73 18.06 -4.51 13.17
CA ASP A 73 19.47 -4.15 13.37
C ASP A 73 19.64 -2.77 14.03
N ARG A 74 18.67 -1.86 13.86
CA ARG A 74 18.72 -0.53 14.50
C ARG A 74 18.43 -0.58 16.00
N ASP A 75 17.58 -1.50 16.44
CA ASP A 75 17.29 -1.70 17.86
C ASP A 75 18.48 -2.32 18.63
N ALA A 76 19.48 -2.88 17.93
CA ALA A 76 20.65 -3.52 18.52
C ALA A 76 21.86 -2.57 18.73
N ASP A 77 21.88 -1.42 18.04
CA ASP A 77 22.97 -0.42 18.12
C ASP A 77 22.68 0.69 19.16
N ASP A 78 21.42 0.83 19.59
CA ASP A 78 20.98 1.80 20.61
C ASP A 78 20.94 1.22 22.05
N GLY A 79 21.51 0.02 22.27
CA GLY A 79 21.62 -0.66 23.57
C GLY A 79 23.03 -0.63 24.14
#